data_AF-A0A6N6PYB0-F1
#
_entry.id   AF-A0A6N6PYB0-F1
#
_cell.length_a   1.000
_cell.length_b   1.000
_cell.length_c   1.000
_cell.angle_alpha   90.00
_cell.angle_beta   90.00
_cell.angle_gamma   90.00
#
_symmetry.space_group_name_H-M   'P 1'
#
loop_
_entity.id
_entity.type
_entity.pdbx_description
1 polymer ?
#
loop_
_entity_poly.entity_id
_entity_poly.type
_entity_poly.pdbx_seq_one_letter_code
_entity_poly.pdbx_strand_id
1 'polypeptide(L)'
;MGNSAGILGAERLFPFAIKARLLVVGRQRLQHDRKKLQFLLLTTDISENSRREMLKGVAPLPVVQHYTSAEVEKLLQLKGTKVLGFRQSPLSRTIFEGLQEFVIQTPPPLDPVPDPDPLPPEVS
;
A
#
# COMPACT_ATOMS: atom_id res chain seq x y z
N MET A 1 17.94 3.33 12.40
CA MET A 1 17.14 4.57 12.39
C MET A 1 16.01 4.37 11.38
N GLY A 2 14.75 4.30 11.81
CA GLY A 2 13.63 4.16 10.88
C GLY A 2 13.40 5.43 10.07
N ASN A 3 13.02 5.29 8.79
CA ASN A 3 12.82 6.36 7.82
C ASN A 3 11.56 7.17 8.15
N SER A 4 11.63 7.93 9.24
CA SER A 4 10.52 8.76 9.74
C SER A 4 10.08 9.82 8.72
N ALA A 5 11.00 10.27 7.86
CA ALA A 5 10.69 11.20 6.77
C ALA A 5 9.79 10.57 5.70
N GLY A 6 10.04 9.30 5.33
CA GLY A 6 9.20 8.56 4.39
C GLY A 6 7.77 8.38 4.90
N ILE A 7 7.61 8.05 6.17
CA ILE A 7 6.31 7.86 6.83
C ILE A 7 5.51 9.17 6.83
N LEU A 8 6.13 10.27 7.30
CA LEU A 8 5.48 11.59 7.32
C LEU A 8 5.11 12.05 5.91
N GLY A 9 5.93 11.72 4.90
CA GLY A 9 5.61 11.94 3.49
C GLY A 9 4.37 11.17 3.04
N ALA A 10 4.30 9.88 3.35
CA ALA A 10 3.15 9.03 3.02
C ALA A 10 1.86 9.49 3.74
N GLU A 11 1.95 9.83 5.03
CA GLU A 11 0.81 10.30 5.82
C GLU A 11 0.19 11.59 5.25
N ARG A 12 1.03 12.53 4.80
CA ARG A 12 0.59 13.76 4.14
C ARG A 12 -0.17 13.50 2.84
N LEU A 13 0.04 12.36 2.20
CA LEU A 13 -0.61 11.96 0.95
C LEU A 13 -1.94 11.23 1.17
N PHE A 14 -2.22 10.71 2.38
CA PHE A 14 -3.47 10.01 2.68
C PHE A 14 -4.75 10.82 2.40
N PRO A 15 -4.86 12.12 2.75
CA PRO A 15 -6.05 12.91 2.41
C PRO A 15 -6.32 12.97 0.90
N PHE A 16 -5.26 12.95 0.08
CA PHE A 16 -5.38 12.92 -1.38
C PHE A 16 -5.83 11.55 -1.88
N ALA A 17 -5.35 10.46 -1.26
CA ALA A 17 -5.80 9.11 -1.59
C ALA A 17 -7.28 8.90 -1.28
N ILE A 18 -7.78 9.49 -0.18
CA ILE A 18 -9.21 9.53 0.17
C ILE A 18 -9.99 10.31 -0.90
N LYS A 19 -9.58 11.55 -1.21
CA LYS A 19 -10.25 12.41 -2.20
C LYS A 19 -10.29 11.77 -3.59
N ALA A 20 -9.21 11.10 -3.99
CA ALA A 20 -9.10 10.39 -5.26
C ALA A 20 -9.78 9.01 -5.26
N ARG A 21 -10.42 8.59 -4.15
CA ARG A 21 -11.12 7.30 -4.00
C ARG A 21 -10.24 6.10 -4.35
N LEU A 22 -8.97 6.16 -3.94
CA LEU A 22 -7.99 5.10 -4.20
C LEU A 22 -8.09 3.96 -3.19
N LEU A 23 -8.76 4.18 -2.06
CA LEU A 23 -8.90 3.21 -0.99
C LEU A 23 -9.99 2.17 -1.33
N VAL A 24 -9.64 0.90 -1.20
CA VAL A 24 -10.56 -0.24 -1.29
C VAL A 24 -10.62 -0.89 0.07
N VAL A 25 -11.83 -1.08 0.60
CA VAL A 25 -12.08 -1.72 1.90
C VAL A 25 -13.03 -2.89 1.70
N GLY A 26 -12.87 -3.92 2.52
CA GLY A 26 -13.71 -5.10 2.52
C GLY A 26 -13.07 -6.30 1.82
N ARG A 27 -13.14 -7.47 2.47
CA ARG A 27 -12.41 -8.67 2.07
C ARG A 27 -12.73 -9.13 0.64
N GLN A 28 -14.01 -9.25 0.30
CA GLN A 28 -14.43 -9.63 -1.06
C GLN A 28 -13.96 -8.62 -2.12
N ARG A 29 -14.04 -7.32 -1.81
CA ARG A 29 -13.68 -6.27 -2.76
C ARG A 29 -12.19 -6.23 -3.02
N LEU A 30 -11.37 -6.45 -1.98
CA LEU A 30 -9.93 -6.60 -2.10
C LEU A 30 -9.54 -7.82 -2.96
N GLN A 31 -10.21 -8.95 -2.77
CA GLN A 31 -9.99 -10.14 -3.59
C GLN A 31 -10.39 -9.93 -5.06
N HIS A 32 -11.54 -9.31 -5.29
CA HIS A 32 -12.04 -8.99 -6.63
C HIS A 32 -11.15 -8.00 -7.36
N ASP A 33 -10.78 -6.90 -6.70
CA ASP A 33 -9.99 -5.82 -7.29
C ASP A 33 -8.47 -6.06 -7.19
N ARG A 34 -8.01 -7.25 -6.75
CA ARG A 34 -6.58 -7.52 -6.47
C ARG A 34 -5.62 -7.08 -7.58
N LYS A 35 -5.96 -7.31 -8.85
CA LYS A 35 -5.12 -6.92 -10.00
C LYS A 35 -5.03 -5.40 -10.23
N LYS A 36 -5.94 -4.63 -9.63
CA LYS A 36 -6.04 -3.17 -9.71
C LYS A 36 -5.44 -2.49 -8.47
N LEU A 37 -4.96 -3.27 -7.49
CA LEU A 37 -4.33 -2.76 -6.29
C LEU A 37 -2.83 -2.60 -6.52
N GLN A 38 -2.27 -1.53 -5.95
CA GLN A 38 -0.84 -1.30 -5.84
C GLN A 38 -0.27 -2.13 -4.68
N PHE A 39 -0.88 -2.03 -3.50
CA PHE A 39 -0.49 -2.73 -2.29
C PHE A 39 -1.64 -2.81 -1.29
N LEU A 40 -1.48 -3.65 -0.27
CA LEU A 40 -2.38 -3.77 0.87
C LEU A 40 -1.75 -3.19 2.12
N LEU A 41 -2.55 -2.50 2.92
CA LEU A 41 -2.19 -2.04 4.26
C LEU A 41 -3.02 -2.83 5.29
N LEU A 42 -2.32 -3.56 6.16
CA LEU A 42 -2.88 -4.30 7.27
C LEU A 42 -2.52 -3.60 8.57
N THR A 43 -3.49 -3.52 9.46
CA THR A 43 -3.23 -2.96 10.78
C THR A 43 -2.44 -3.95 11.65
N THR A 44 -1.74 -3.43 12.65
CA THR A 44 -0.97 -4.23 13.61
C THR A 44 -1.86 -4.98 14.60
N ASP A 45 -3.09 -4.51 14.84
CA ASP A 45 -4.10 -5.11 15.73
C ASP A 45 -5.02 -6.15 15.04
N ILE A 46 -4.65 -6.60 13.84
CA ILE A 46 -5.35 -7.71 13.17
C ILE A 46 -4.99 -9.04 13.84
N SER A 47 -5.98 -9.93 14.01
CA SER A 47 -5.69 -11.28 14.50
C SER A 47 -4.92 -12.09 13.45
N GLU A 48 -4.01 -12.94 13.89
CA GLU A 48 -3.19 -13.78 13.01
C GLU A 48 -4.05 -14.65 12.08
N ASN A 49 -5.17 -15.18 12.59
CA ASN A 49 -6.10 -15.96 11.79
C ASN A 49 -6.68 -15.12 10.63
N SER A 50 -7.15 -13.91 10.93
CA SER A 50 -7.68 -12.99 9.91
C SER A 50 -6.61 -12.58 8.91
N ARG A 51 -5.37 -12.35 9.39
CA ARG A 51 -4.22 -12.05 8.53
C ARG A 51 -4.00 -13.18 7.51
N ARG A 52 -3.87 -14.42 7.98
CA ARG A 52 -3.62 -15.58 7.10
C ARG A 52 -4.70 -15.77 6.03
N GLU A 53 -5.97 -15.68 6.43
CA GLU A 53 -7.09 -15.82 5.50
C GLU A 53 -7.12 -14.71 4.44
N MET A 54 -6.74 -13.48 4.82
CA MET A 54 -6.61 -12.39 3.86
C MET A 54 -5.47 -12.61 2.87
N LEU A 55 -4.29 -12.99 3.36
CA LEU A 55 -3.09 -13.20 2.53
C LEU A 55 -3.32 -14.28 1.47
N LYS A 56 -4.03 -15.38 1.81
CA LYS A 56 -4.36 -16.45 0.85
C LYS A 56 -5.15 -15.97 -0.37
N GLY A 57 -6.04 -14.98 -0.21
CA GLY A 57 -6.93 -14.52 -1.28
C GLY A 57 -6.35 -13.45 -2.20
N VAL A 58 -5.29 -12.77 -1.75
CA VAL A 58 -4.76 -11.54 -2.37
C VAL A 58 -3.32 -11.68 -2.88
N ALA A 59 -2.64 -12.79 -2.58
CA ALA A 59 -1.35 -13.11 -3.17
C ALA A 59 -1.42 -13.08 -4.72
N PRO A 60 -0.38 -12.55 -5.42
CA PRO A 60 0.93 -12.13 -4.91
C PRO A 60 1.06 -10.60 -4.69
N LEU A 61 0.07 -9.90 -4.11
CA LEU A 61 0.20 -8.45 -3.88
C LEU A 61 1.20 -8.11 -2.76
N PRO A 62 1.89 -6.96 -2.83
CA PRO A 62 2.70 -6.47 -1.72
C PRO A 62 1.82 -6.07 -0.55
N VAL A 63 2.26 -6.44 0.65
CA VAL A 63 1.53 -6.27 1.90
C VAL A 63 2.38 -5.52 2.90
N VAL A 64 1.89 -4.34 3.27
CA VAL A 64 2.44 -3.48 4.32
C VAL A 64 1.68 -3.75 5.60
N GLN A 65 2.37 -4.00 6.71
CA GLN A 65 1.74 -4.08 8.03
C GLN A 65 2.19 -2.90 8.89
N HIS A 66 1.32 -1.90 9.01
CA HIS A 66 1.60 -0.69 9.75
C HIS A 66 0.31 -0.04 10.26
N TYR A 67 0.44 0.83 11.26
CA TYR A 67 -0.65 1.49 11.98
C TYR A 67 -1.62 0.53 12.70
N THR A 68 -2.27 1.04 13.73
CA THR A 68 -3.42 0.41 14.39
C THR A 68 -4.72 0.81 13.69
N SER A 69 -5.80 0.06 13.91
CA SER A 69 -7.14 0.44 13.44
C SER A 69 -7.57 1.83 13.91
N ALA A 70 -7.14 2.27 15.10
CA ALA A 70 -7.40 3.61 15.62
C ALA A 70 -6.63 4.70 14.84
N GLU A 71 -5.38 4.43 14.45
CA GLU A 71 -4.59 5.34 13.63
C GLU A 71 -5.12 5.41 12.20
N VAL A 72 -5.52 4.28 11.62
CA VAL A 72 -6.20 4.23 10.32
C VAL A 72 -7.48 5.06 10.34
N GLU A 73 -8.26 5.03 11.41
CA GLU A 73 -9.44 5.88 11.54
C GLU A 73 -9.09 7.37 11.55
N LYS A 74 -8.02 7.77 12.25
CA LYS A 74 -7.56 9.16 12.28
C LYS A 74 -6.98 9.64 10.94
N LEU A 75 -6.17 8.81 10.30
CA LEU A 75 -5.40 9.15 9.10
C LEU A 75 -6.21 9.02 7.81
N LEU A 76 -7.05 7.97 7.73
CA LEU A 76 -7.79 7.60 6.52
C LEU A 76 -9.30 7.78 6.65
N GLN A 77 -9.80 8.19 7.83
CA GLN A 77 -11.23 8.36 8.11
C GLN A 77 -12.04 7.05 7.94
N LEU A 78 -11.37 5.91 8.11
CA LEU A 78 -11.93 4.57 7.94
C LEU A 78 -12.15 3.90 9.31
N LYS A 79 -13.40 3.86 9.78
CA LYS A 79 -13.75 3.27 11.08
C LYS A 79 -13.62 1.76 11.09
N GLY A 80 -12.99 1.21 12.14
CA GLY A 80 -12.87 -0.24 12.38
C GLY A 80 -12.22 -1.03 11.24
N THR A 81 -11.46 -0.36 10.37
CA THR A 81 -10.86 -0.99 9.19
C THR A 81 -9.52 -1.59 9.55
N LYS A 82 -9.43 -2.92 9.47
CA LYS A 82 -8.20 -3.68 9.75
C LYS A 82 -7.38 -4.01 8.51
N VAL A 83 -8.01 -3.99 7.34
CA VAL A 83 -7.38 -4.26 6.06
C VAL A 83 -7.96 -3.36 5.00
N LEU A 84 -7.08 -2.70 4.25
CA LEU A 84 -7.43 -1.89 3.11
C LEU A 84 -6.41 -2.07 1.98
N GLY A 85 -6.81 -1.72 0.78
CA GLY A 85 -5.98 -1.75 -0.41
C GLY A 85 -5.94 -0.38 -1.06
N PHE A 86 -4.79 -0.05 -1.63
CA PHE A 86 -4.62 1.15 -2.43
C PHE A 86 -4.68 0.74 -3.90
N ARG A 87 -5.50 1.42 -4.70
CA ARG A 87 -5.55 1.23 -6.16
C ARG A 87 -4.27 1.70 -6.82
N GLN A 88 -3.93 1.11 -7.96
CA GLN A 88 -2.80 1.54 -8.79
C GLN A 88 -2.99 3.00 -9.21
N SER A 89 -2.01 3.82 -8.82
CA SER A 89 -1.97 5.26 -9.08
C SER A 89 -0.56 5.75 -8.76
N PRO A 90 -0.06 6.81 -9.44
CA PRO A 90 1.19 7.46 -9.05
C PRO A 90 1.20 7.87 -7.57
N LEU A 91 0.06 8.34 -7.04
CA LEU A 91 -0.07 8.70 -5.63
C LEU A 91 0.11 7.50 -4.69
N SER A 92 -0.51 6.37 -5.03
CA SER A 92 -0.36 5.13 -4.25
C SER A 92 1.06 4.59 -4.28
N ARG A 93 1.79 4.79 -5.39
CA ARG A 93 3.20 4.41 -5.50
C ARG A 93 4.07 5.24 -4.56
N THR A 94 3.91 6.57 -4.54
CA THR A 94 4.66 7.43 -3.61
C THR A 94 4.35 7.12 -2.14
N ILE A 95 3.07 6.82 -1.82
CA ILE A 95 2.69 6.35 -0.49
C ILE A 95 3.39 5.03 -0.14
N PHE A 96 3.42 4.08 -1.08
CA PHE A 96 4.05 2.78 -0.88
C PHE A 96 5.56 2.90 -0.66
N GLU A 97 6.26 3.74 -1.43
CA GLU A 97 7.69 4.02 -1.27
C GLU A 97 8.02 4.55 0.13
N GLY A 98 7.16 5.42 0.68
CA GLY A 98 7.30 5.91 2.07
C GLY A 98 7.03 4.85 3.15
N LEU A 99 6.37 3.75 2.81
CA LEU A 99 5.99 2.66 3.74
C LEU A 99 6.74 1.35 3.47
N GLN A 100 7.72 1.35 2.56
CA GLN A 100 8.45 0.15 2.13
C GLN A 100 9.11 -0.60 3.30
N GLU A 101 9.56 0.11 4.34
CA GLU A 101 10.19 -0.51 5.51
C GLU A 101 9.25 -1.40 6.32
N PHE A 102 7.93 -1.26 6.13
CA PHE A 102 6.90 -2.05 6.84
C PHE A 102 6.30 -3.16 5.98
N VAL A 103 6.92 -3.48 4.84
CA VAL A 103 6.49 -4.57 3.98
C VAL A 103 6.79 -5.91 4.65
N ILE A 104 5.75 -6.69 4.92
CA ILE A 104 5.85 -8.03 5.54
C ILE A 104 5.75 -9.16 4.51
N GLN A 105 5.25 -8.87 3.33
CA GLN A 105 5.17 -9.80 2.22
C GLN A 105 5.31 -9.01 0.93
N THR A 106 6.28 -9.41 0.12
CA THR A 106 6.47 -8.94 -1.25
C THR A 106 6.05 -10.06 -2.19
N PRO A 107 5.44 -9.76 -3.36
CA PRO A 107 5.46 -10.70 -4.47
C PRO A 107 6.90 -11.20 -4.69
N PRO A 108 7.09 -12.43 -5.21
CA PRO A 108 8.37 -12.74 -5.84
C PRO A 108 8.64 -11.61 -6.86
N PRO A 109 9.87 -11.07 -6.90
CA PRO A 109 10.17 -9.93 -7.76
C PRO A 109 9.71 -10.25 -9.18
N LEU A 110 8.72 -9.51 -9.68
CA LEU A 110 8.58 -9.32 -11.11
C LEU A 110 9.90 -8.72 -11.56
N ASP A 111 10.52 -9.31 -12.58
CA ASP A 111 11.84 -8.96 -13.08
C ASP A 111 12.09 -7.45 -12.98
N PRO A 112 13.29 -7.01 -12.54
CA PRO A 112 13.59 -5.61 -12.34
C PRO A 112 13.12 -4.83 -13.57
N VAL A 113 12.26 -3.82 -13.34
CA VAL A 113 11.91 -2.85 -14.37
C VAL A 113 13.26 -2.34 -14.89
N PRO A 114 13.65 -2.60 -16.15
CA PRO A 114 14.89 -2.07 -16.67
C PRO A 114 14.84 -0.56 -16.47
N ASP A 115 15.95 0.02 -15.99
CA ASP A 115 16.07 1.46 -15.75
C ASP A 115 15.40 2.24 -16.90
N PRO A 116 14.63 3.30 -16.61
CA PRO A 116 14.13 4.16 -17.67
C PRO A 116 15.35 4.60 -18.50
N ASP A 117 15.34 4.28 -19.80
CA ASP A 117 16.41 4.58 -20.75
C ASP A 117 17.04 5.95 -20.43
N PRO A 118 18.38 6.06 -20.32
CA PRO A 118 19.00 7.37 -20.19
C PRO A 118 18.55 8.23 -21.38
N LEU A 119 17.98 9.39 -21.08
CA LEU A 119 17.58 10.38 -22.08
C LEU A 119 18.71 10.53 -23.12
N PRO A 120 18.40 10.50 -24.43
CA PRO A 120 19.42 10.68 -25.44
C PRO A 120 20.09 12.04 -25.22
N PRO A 121 21.43 12.16 -25.39
CA PRO A 121 22.09 13.44 -25.31
C PRO A 121 21.49 14.37 -26.37
N GLU A 122 21.02 15.54 -25.93
CA GLU A 122 20.61 16.62 -26.82
C GLU A 122 21.81 16.98 -27.70
N VAL A 123 21.68 16.73 -29.00
CA VAL A 123 22.75 16.98 -29.98
C VAL A 123 22.79 18.48 -30.26
N SER A 124 23.90 19.13 -29.93
CA SER A 124 24.24 20.51 -30.32
C SER A 124 24.60 20.64 -31.80
#